data_AF-A0A7C2L840-F1
#
_entry.id   AF-A0A7C2L840-F1
#
_cell.length_a   1.000
_cell.length_b   1.000
_cell.length_c   1.000
_cell.angle_alpha   90.00
_cell.angle_beta   90.00
_cell.angle_gamma   90.00
#
_symmetry.space_group_name_H-M   'P 1'
#
loop_
_entity.id
_entity.type
_entity.pdbx_description
1 polymer ?
#
loop_
_entity_poly.entity_id
_entity_poly.type
_entity_poly.pdbx_seq_one_letter_code
_entity_poly.pdbx_strand_id
1 'polypeptide(L)'
;MQVAGCPLQTALKSRALSQAVSAGLSIERLRFVDRRVVLALRKLGVSSLWELVELALTARERRRLARAAGVSEGDVLKLVRIADMCRVAEPELAELLVEAGVHTPLELPLRPLEVVYRVVVETAARLRVTPPSREEVETAQRRALELAPLFDY
;
A
#
# COMPACT_ATOMS: atom_id res chain seq x y z
N MET A 1 -0.16 34.65 -18.91
CA MET A 1 1.24 34.16 -19.01
C MET A 1 1.34 32.87 -18.23
N GLN A 2 1.34 31.73 -18.92
CA GLN A 2 1.32 30.40 -18.31
C GLN A 2 2.54 29.67 -18.86
N VAL A 3 3.60 29.55 -18.05
CA VAL A 3 4.76 28.73 -18.41
C VAL A 3 4.34 27.29 -18.22
N ALA A 4 3.97 26.66 -19.34
CA ALA A 4 3.70 25.24 -19.43
C ALA A 4 4.94 24.46 -18.99
N GLY A 5 4.83 23.72 -17.90
CA GLY A 5 5.87 22.80 -17.44
C GLY A 5 6.17 21.78 -18.53
N CYS A 6 7.45 21.63 -18.88
CA CYS A 6 7.89 20.72 -19.92
C CYS A 6 7.47 19.27 -19.58
N PRO A 7 6.81 18.54 -20.50
CA PRO A 7 6.32 17.17 -20.24
C PRO A 7 7.41 16.21 -19.76
N LEU A 8 8.65 16.44 -20.22
CA LEU A 8 9.83 15.68 -19.82
C LEU A 8 10.22 15.93 -18.35
N GLN A 9 10.00 17.13 -17.81
CA GLN A 9 10.29 17.43 -16.41
C GLN A 9 9.26 16.77 -15.47
N THR A 10 8.00 16.65 -15.88
CA THR A 10 6.94 15.93 -15.15
C THR A 10 7.17 14.41 -15.19
N ALA A 11 7.57 13.88 -16.35
CA ALA A 11 7.92 12.46 -16.52
C ALA A 11 9.21 12.07 -15.76
N LEU A 12 10.22 12.95 -15.72
CA LEU A 12 11.47 12.69 -14.99
C LEU A 12 11.30 12.86 -13.47
N LYS A 13 10.50 13.84 -13.01
CA LYS A 13 10.13 13.96 -11.59
C LYS A 13 9.31 12.75 -11.13
N SER A 14 8.33 12.30 -11.92
CA SER A 14 7.56 11.09 -11.62
C SER A 14 8.40 9.82 -11.70
N ARG A 15 9.41 9.74 -12.58
CA ARG A 15 10.31 8.59 -12.65
C ARG A 15 11.35 8.55 -11.53
N ALA A 16 11.85 9.70 -11.08
CA ALA A 16 12.76 9.81 -9.93
C ALA A 16 12.01 9.65 -8.60
N LEU A 17 10.78 10.17 -8.48
CA LEU A 17 9.87 9.85 -7.38
C LEU A 17 9.50 8.37 -7.42
N SER A 18 9.19 7.80 -8.58
CA SER A 18 8.90 6.36 -8.74
C SER A 18 10.11 5.49 -8.42
N GLN A 19 11.34 5.89 -8.78
CA GLN A 19 12.58 5.19 -8.38
C GLN A 19 12.90 5.34 -6.88
N ALA A 20 12.71 6.52 -6.29
CA ALA A 20 12.97 6.75 -4.86
C ALA A 20 11.90 6.10 -3.96
N VAL A 21 10.64 6.10 -4.40
CA VAL A 21 9.52 5.40 -3.76
C VAL A 21 9.67 3.88 -3.97
N SER A 22 10.15 3.42 -5.14
CA SER A 22 10.44 2.00 -5.41
C SER A 22 11.49 1.39 -4.47
N ALA A 23 12.53 2.14 -4.11
CA ALA A 23 13.55 1.68 -3.15
C ALA A 23 13.00 1.47 -1.72
N GLY A 24 11.89 2.15 -1.37
CA GLY A 24 11.16 1.99 -0.10
C GLY A 24 10.07 0.92 -0.11
N LEU A 25 9.62 0.49 -1.29
CA LEU A 25 8.43 -0.36 -1.47
C LEU A 25 8.73 -1.79 -1.93
N SER A 26 9.95 -2.27 -1.68
CA SER A 26 10.25 -3.69 -1.91
C SER A 26 9.32 -4.57 -1.06
N ILE A 27 8.70 -5.57 -1.69
CA ILE A 27 7.83 -6.52 -0.99
C ILE A 27 8.57 -7.34 0.08
N GLU A 28 9.91 -7.36 0.04
CA GLU A 28 10.76 -8.05 1.01
C GLU A 28 10.90 -7.31 2.34
N ARG A 29 10.64 -6.01 2.34
CA ARG A 29 10.72 -5.17 3.56
C ARG A 29 9.45 -5.23 4.40
N LEU A 30 8.38 -5.83 3.86
CA LEU A 30 7.09 -5.97 4.53
C LEU A 30 7.21 -6.93 5.71
N ARG A 31 6.75 -6.48 6.88
CA ARG A 31 6.91 -7.18 8.15
C ARG A 31 5.80 -8.19 8.42
N PHE A 32 4.60 -7.95 7.91
CA PHE A 32 3.40 -8.72 8.23
C PHE A 32 2.87 -9.55 7.05
N VAL A 33 3.68 -9.73 6.00
CA VAL A 33 3.38 -10.61 4.88
C VAL A 33 4.14 -11.92 5.02
N ASP A 34 3.48 -13.06 4.72
CA ASP A 34 4.17 -14.35 4.74
C ASP A 34 5.31 -14.37 3.71
N ARG A 35 6.51 -14.68 4.19
CA ARG A 35 7.72 -14.75 3.36
C ARG A 35 7.59 -15.72 2.19
N ARG A 36 6.76 -16.77 2.31
CA ARG A 36 6.45 -17.70 1.22
C ARG A 36 5.80 -16.99 0.03
N VAL A 37 4.88 -16.05 0.30
CA VAL A 37 4.19 -15.25 -0.72
C VAL A 37 5.19 -14.32 -1.41
N VAL A 38 6.03 -13.65 -0.63
CA VAL A 38 7.10 -12.78 -1.16
C VAL A 38 8.02 -13.55 -2.11
N LEU A 39 8.50 -14.72 -1.68
CA LEU A 39 9.38 -15.56 -2.50
C LEU A 39 8.69 -16.08 -3.77
N ALA A 40 7.40 -16.42 -3.69
CA ALA A 40 6.61 -16.85 -4.84
C ALA A 40 6.48 -15.75 -5.90
N LEU A 41 6.15 -14.52 -5.46
CA LEU A 41 6.05 -13.36 -6.35
C LEU A 41 7.40 -12.98 -6.96
N ARG A 42 8.50 -13.05 -6.19
CA ARG A 42 9.85 -12.82 -6.71
C ARG A 42 10.23 -13.79 -7.84
N LYS A 43 9.83 -15.07 -7.75
CA LYS A 43 10.08 -16.06 -8.82
C LYS A 43 9.38 -15.70 -10.13
N LEU A 44 8.32 -14.89 -10.06
CA LEU A 44 7.61 -14.35 -11.23
C LEU A 44 8.14 -12.97 -11.66
N GLY A 45 9.22 -12.47 -11.04
CA GLY A 45 9.80 -11.16 -11.34
C GLY A 45 9.13 -9.98 -10.63
N VAL A 46 8.25 -10.21 -9.65
CA VAL A 46 7.61 -9.14 -8.87
C VAL A 46 8.41 -8.91 -7.59
N SER A 47 8.97 -7.72 -7.44
CA SER A 47 9.90 -7.36 -6.36
C SER A 47 9.53 -6.09 -5.59
N SER A 48 8.58 -5.32 -6.12
CA SER A 48 8.07 -4.09 -5.50
C SER A 48 6.54 -4.04 -5.48
N LEU A 49 5.99 -3.23 -4.56
CA LEU A 49 4.55 -3.01 -4.48
C LEU A 49 3.98 -2.33 -5.73
N TRP A 50 4.75 -1.52 -6.46
CA TRP A 50 4.30 -0.90 -7.71
C TRP A 50 4.21 -1.88 -8.88
N GLU A 51 5.19 -2.77 -9.03
CA GLU A 51 5.10 -3.88 -10.00
C GLU A 51 3.89 -4.76 -9.69
N LEU A 52 3.59 -4.97 -8.40
CA LEU A 52 2.39 -5.67 -7.99
C LEU A 52 1.12 -4.90 -8.40
N VAL A 53 1.05 -3.59 -8.16
CA VAL A 53 -0.10 -2.75 -8.55
C VAL A 53 -0.42 -2.95 -10.02
N GLU A 54 0.57 -2.84 -10.90
CA GLU A 54 0.40 -2.97 -12.35
C GLU A 54 -0.15 -4.35 -12.78
N LEU A 55 0.18 -5.40 -12.04
CA LEU A 55 -0.21 -6.78 -12.36
C LEU A 55 -1.48 -7.26 -11.66
N ALA A 56 -2.06 -6.45 -10.78
CA ALA A 56 -3.07 -6.87 -9.82
C ALA A 56 -4.20 -5.83 -9.60
N LEU A 57 -4.41 -4.93 -10.57
CA LEU A 57 -5.42 -3.85 -10.48
C LEU A 57 -6.84 -4.37 -10.28
N THR A 58 -7.22 -5.41 -11.02
CA THR A 58 -8.58 -5.98 -11.00
C THR A 58 -8.64 -7.33 -10.28
N ALA A 59 -9.83 -7.72 -9.82
CA ALA A 59 -10.06 -9.05 -9.23
C ALA A 59 -9.65 -10.21 -10.16
N ARG A 60 -9.85 -10.04 -11.48
CA ARG A 60 -9.41 -11.04 -12.47
C ARG A 60 -7.89 -11.17 -12.52
N GLU A 61 -7.17 -10.05 -12.51
CA GLU A 61 -5.71 -10.03 -12.55
C GLU A 61 -5.10 -10.57 -11.26
N ARG A 62 -5.65 -10.20 -10.09
CA ARG A 62 -5.27 -10.77 -8.79
C ARG A 62 -5.39 -12.29 -8.79
N ARG A 63 -6.51 -12.84 -9.27
CA ARG A 63 -6.70 -14.30 -9.41
C ARG A 63 -5.69 -14.96 -10.35
N ARG A 64 -5.35 -14.29 -11.44
CA ARG A 64 -4.35 -14.80 -12.40
C ARG A 64 -2.97 -14.83 -11.76
N LEU A 65 -2.58 -13.75 -11.07
CA LEU A 65 -1.30 -13.65 -10.39
C LEU A 65 -1.18 -14.66 -9.24
N ALA A 66 -2.21 -14.79 -8.41
CA ALA A 66 -2.26 -15.75 -7.31
C ALA A 66 -2.06 -17.19 -7.81
N ARG A 67 -2.76 -17.58 -8.89
CA ARG A 67 -2.60 -18.90 -9.53
C ARG A 67 -1.21 -19.11 -10.09
N ALA A 68 -0.64 -18.12 -10.76
CA ALA A 68 0.72 -18.21 -11.30
C ALA A 68 1.78 -18.35 -10.18
N ALA A 69 1.57 -17.67 -9.06
CA ALA A 69 2.47 -17.71 -7.90
C ALA A 69 2.25 -18.93 -7.00
N GLY A 70 1.12 -19.62 -7.12
CA GLY A 70 0.76 -20.74 -6.23
C GLY A 70 0.43 -20.29 -4.81
N VAL A 71 -0.18 -19.11 -4.67
CA VAL A 71 -0.61 -18.51 -3.39
C VAL A 71 -2.11 -18.24 -3.38
N SER A 72 -2.67 -17.86 -2.24
CA SER A 72 -4.10 -17.51 -2.18
C SER A 72 -4.37 -16.14 -2.82
N GLU A 73 -5.59 -15.94 -3.34
CA GLU A 73 -6.04 -14.62 -3.80
C GLU A 73 -6.02 -13.60 -2.65
N GLY A 74 -6.30 -14.04 -1.43
CA GLY A 74 -6.25 -13.20 -0.23
C GLY A 74 -4.86 -12.63 0.06
N ASP A 75 -3.81 -13.42 -0.16
CA ASP A 75 -2.41 -12.97 0.02
C ASP A 75 -2.06 -11.85 -0.96
N VAL A 76 -2.47 -12.00 -2.22
CA VAL A 76 -2.28 -10.98 -3.27
C VAL A 76 -3.10 -9.73 -2.95
N LEU A 77 -4.36 -9.91 -2.54
CA LEU A 77 -5.25 -8.79 -2.17
C LEU A 77 -4.69 -7.99 -0.99
N LYS A 78 -4.14 -8.65 0.03
CA LYS A 78 -3.49 -7.99 1.16
C LYS A 78 -2.32 -7.12 0.69
N LEU A 79 -1.46 -7.64 -0.18
CA LEU A 79 -0.34 -6.88 -0.71
C LEU A 79 -0.79 -5.68 -1.56
N VAL A 80 -1.85 -5.84 -2.36
CA VAL A 80 -2.47 -4.74 -3.13
C VAL A 80 -3.00 -3.64 -2.20
N ARG A 81 -3.68 -4.03 -1.12
CA ARG A 81 -4.18 -3.09 -0.11
C ARG A 81 -3.04 -2.33 0.58
N ILE A 82 -1.94 -3.00 0.90
CA ILE A 82 -0.72 -2.35 1.43
C ILE A 82 -0.17 -1.36 0.40
N ALA A 83 -0.05 -1.77 -0.87
CA ALA A 83 0.42 -0.90 -1.94
C ALA A 83 -0.44 0.37 -2.09
N ASP A 84 -1.77 0.23 -2.05
CA ASP A 84 -2.69 1.36 -2.12
C ASP A 84 -2.58 2.27 -0.89
N MET A 85 -2.48 1.68 0.31
CA MET A 85 -2.32 2.42 1.56
C MET A 85 -1.00 3.20 1.62
N CYS A 86 0.06 2.72 0.96
CA CYS A 86 1.32 3.46 0.82
C CYS A 86 1.19 4.80 0.06
N ARG A 87 0.05 5.08 -0.58
CA ARG A 87 -0.22 6.40 -1.19
C ARG A 87 -0.47 7.51 -0.16
N VAL A 88 -0.85 7.13 1.06
CA VAL A 88 -1.19 8.07 2.14
C VAL A 88 -0.30 7.92 3.37
N ALA A 89 0.33 6.77 3.56
CA ALA A 89 1.13 6.42 4.73
C ALA A 89 2.46 5.78 4.35
N GLU A 90 3.45 5.84 5.26
CA GLU A 90 4.69 5.05 5.12
C GLU A 90 4.40 3.54 5.27
N PRO A 91 5.25 2.65 4.72
CA PRO A 91 4.99 1.21 4.66
C PRO A 91 4.64 0.59 6.02
N GLU A 92 5.33 0.98 7.08
CA GLU A 92 5.10 0.46 8.43
C GLU A 92 3.69 0.74 8.95
N LEU A 93 3.16 1.94 8.69
CA LEU A 93 1.80 2.32 9.04
C LEU A 93 0.78 1.71 8.07
N ALA A 94 1.11 1.64 6.79
CA ALA A 94 0.27 1.03 5.76
C ALA A 94 -0.03 -0.44 6.07
N GLU A 95 1.00 -1.23 6.39
CA GLU A 95 0.80 -2.62 6.81
C GLU A 95 -0.07 -2.71 8.07
N LEU A 96 0.18 -1.84 9.05
CA LEU A 96 -0.54 -1.86 10.32
C LEU A 96 -2.03 -1.49 10.16
N LEU A 97 -2.35 -0.53 9.29
CA LEU A 97 -3.72 -0.17 8.94
C LEU A 97 -4.46 -1.33 8.29
N VAL A 98 -3.82 -2.03 7.35
CA VAL A 98 -4.39 -3.21 6.68
C VAL A 98 -4.61 -4.34 7.68
N GLU A 99 -3.66 -4.60 8.58
CA GLU A 99 -3.79 -5.57 9.68
C GLU A 99 -4.87 -5.20 10.69
N ALA A 100 -5.15 -3.91 10.87
CA ALA A 100 -6.18 -3.40 11.75
C ALA A 100 -7.59 -3.42 11.11
N GLY A 101 -7.72 -3.88 9.86
CA GLY A 101 -9.01 -3.95 9.16
C GLY A 101 -9.44 -2.64 8.51
N VAL A 102 -8.50 -1.72 8.25
CA VAL A 102 -8.69 -0.55 7.38
C VAL A 102 -8.01 -0.88 6.07
N HIS A 103 -8.79 -1.39 5.11
CA HIS A 103 -8.22 -2.10 3.98
C HIS A 103 -7.85 -1.20 2.80
N THR A 104 -8.43 -0.01 2.70
CA THR A 104 -8.20 0.91 1.59
C THR A 104 -8.03 2.35 2.09
N PRO A 105 -7.29 3.22 1.38
CA PRO A 105 -7.22 4.64 1.72
C PRO A 105 -8.61 5.28 1.79
N LEU A 106 -9.54 4.85 0.93
CA LEU A 106 -10.89 5.41 0.87
C LEU A 106 -11.73 5.12 2.12
N GLU A 107 -11.38 4.10 2.90
CA GLU A 107 -12.04 3.81 4.18
C GLU A 107 -11.59 4.72 5.33
N LEU A 108 -10.39 5.30 5.24
CA LEU A 108 -9.81 6.15 6.28
C LEU A 108 -10.71 7.35 6.65
N PRO A 109 -11.18 8.18 5.69
CA PRO A 109 -12.02 9.34 6.00
C PRO A 109 -13.46 8.98 6.38
N LEU A 110 -13.88 7.72 6.19
CA LEU A 110 -15.24 7.26 6.54
C LEU A 110 -15.39 6.98 8.04
N ARG A 111 -14.29 6.97 8.79
CA ARG A 111 -14.27 6.64 10.22
C ARG A 111 -13.70 7.83 11.02
N PRO A 112 -14.21 8.13 12.22
CA PRO A 112 -13.60 9.12 13.10
C PRO A 112 -12.14 8.77 13.40
N LEU A 113 -11.27 9.78 13.48
CA LEU A 113 -9.83 9.62 13.76
C LEU A 113 -9.58 8.76 14.99
N GLU A 114 -10.34 8.98 16.06
CA GLU A 114 -10.21 8.27 17.34
C GLU A 114 -10.49 6.78 17.19
N VAL A 115 -11.42 6.40 16.31
CA VAL A 115 -11.76 5.00 16.05
C VAL A 115 -10.62 4.34 15.28
N VAL A 116 -10.11 4.99 14.22
CA VAL A 116 -8.97 4.47 13.44
C VAL A 116 -7.73 4.35 14.31
N TYR A 117 -7.40 5.40 15.07
CA TYR A 117 -6.24 5.41 15.95
C TYR A 117 -6.30 4.28 16.98
N ARG A 118 -7.45 4.10 17.65
CA ARG A 118 -7.64 3.03 18.63
C ARG A 118 -7.37 1.65 18.03
N VAL A 119 -8.00 1.30 16.89
CA VAL A 119 -7.85 -0.05 16.31
C VAL A 119 -6.42 -0.32 15.82
N VAL A 120 -5.72 0.71 15.37
CA VAL A 120 -4.32 0.62 14.93
C VAL A 120 -3.39 0.43 16.13
N VAL A 121 -3.61 1.15 17.24
CA VAL A 121 -2.84 0.98 18.48
C VAL A 121 -3.07 -0.40 19.10
N GLU A 122 -4.32 -0.87 19.16
CA GLU A 122 -4.66 -2.23 19.61
C GLU A 122 -3.98 -3.29 18.75
N THR A 123 -3.94 -3.07 17.44
CA THR A 123 -3.26 -3.97 16.49
C THR A 123 -1.75 -3.94 16.66
N ALA A 124 -1.13 -2.78 16.88
CA ALA A 124 0.29 -2.66 17.17
C ALA A 124 0.67 -3.43 18.45
N ALA A 125 -0.15 -3.32 19.50
CA ALA A 125 0.04 -4.05 20.74
C ALA A 125 -0.05 -5.58 20.52
N ARG A 126 -1.06 -6.03 19.76
CA ARG A 126 -1.22 -7.45 19.38
C ARG A 126 -0.03 -7.98 18.57
N LEU A 127 0.50 -7.17 17.65
CA LEU A 127 1.65 -7.50 16.82
C LEU A 127 3.00 -7.24 17.49
N ARG A 128 3.00 -6.69 18.72
CA ARG A 128 4.19 -6.34 19.51
C ARG A 128 5.15 -5.40 18.77
N VAL A 129 4.59 -4.40 18.09
CA VAL A 129 5.35 -3.32 17.43
C VAL A 129 5.04 -1.98 18.06
N THR A 130 5.93 -1.01 17.85
CA THR A 130 5.71 0.37 18.30
C THR A 130 4.43 0.92 17.64
N PRO A 131 3.48 1.44 18.43
CA PRO A 131 2.28 2.07 17.87
C PRO A 131 2.66 3.37 17.14
N PRO A 132 1.92 3.73 16.08
CA PRO A 132 2.10 5.03 15.45
C PRO A 132 1.61 6.15 16.38
N SER A 133 2.09 7.35 16.11
CA SER A 133 1.53 8.58 16.68
C SER A 133 0.12 8.84 16.11
N ARG A 134 -0.67 9.62 16.85
CA ARG A 134 -1.98 10.08 16.36
C ARG A 134 -1.85 10.97 15.12
N GLU A 135 -0.78 11.77 15.05
CA GLU A 135 -0.51 12.68 13.94
C GLU A 135 -0.21 11.94 12.63
N GLU A 136 0.51 10.82 12.68
CA GLU A 136 0.74 9.96 11.51
C GLU A 136 -0.58 9.43 10.92
N VAL A 137 -1.50 8.97 11.78
CA VAL A 137 -2.82 8.47 11.37
C VAL A 137 -3.70 9.61 10.83
N GLU A 138 -3.69 10.78 11.48
CA GLU A 138 -4.42 11.96 11.03
C GLU A 138 -3.91 12.44 9.66
N THR A 139 -2.59 12.44 9.46
CA THR A 139 -1.97 12.80 8.18
C THR A 139 -2.41 11.87 7.07
N ALA A 140 -2.45 10.55 7.35
CA ALA A 140 -2.94 9.57 6.39
C ALA A 140 -4.43 9.79 6.04
N GLN A 141 -5.30 10.06 7.03
CA GLN A 141 -6.71 10.40 6.78
C GLN A 141 -6.86 11.66 5.91
N ARG A 142 -6.08 12.71 6.19
CA ARG A 142 -6.11 13.96 5.44
C ARG A 142 -5.71 13.75 3.99
N ARG A 143 -4.62 13.02 3.75
CA ARG A 143 -4.16 12.66 2.40
C ARG A 143 -5.19 11.83 1.64
N ALA A 144 -5.90 10.93 2.32
CA ALA A 144 -6.91 10.09 1.70
C ALA A 144 -8.12 10.86 1.14
N LEU A 145 -8.46 12.02 1.69
CA LEU A 145 -9.55 12.88 1.18
C LEU A 145 -9.29 13.42 -0.22
N GLU A 146 -8.03 13.50 -0.65
CA GLU A 146 -7.62 14.04 -1.95
C GLU A 146 -7.43 12.95 -3.02
N LEU A 147 -7.63 11.68 -2.67
CA LEU A 147 -7.35 10.56 -3.56
C LEU A 147 -8.54 10.17 -4.44
N ALA A 148 -8.25 10.03 -5.73
CA ALA A 148 -9.09 9.23 -6.62
C ALA A 148 -8.88 7.72 -6.35
N PRO A 149 -9.92 6.87 -6.53
CA PRO A 149 -9.78 5.43 -6.52
C PRO A 149 -8.72 4.95 -7.53
N LEU A 150 -7.85 4.03 -7.12
CA LEU A 150 -6.83 3.43 -7.99
C LEU A 150 -7.14 1.99 -8.37
N PHE A 151 -7.69 1.21 -7.43
CA PHE A 151 -7.99 -0.21 -7.62
C PHE A 151 -9.49 -0.45 -7.76
N ASP A 152 -9.82 -1.49 -8.51
CA ASP A 152 -11.14 -2.11 -8.52
C ASP A 152 -11.14 -3.25 -7.49
N TYR A 153 -11.67 -2.96 -6.30
CA TYR A 153 -11.65 -3.86 -5.15
C TYR A 153 -12.74 -4.91 -5.21
#